data_AF-A0AAU3C5M3-F1
#
_entry.id   AF-A0AAU3C5M3-F1
#
_cell.length_a   1.000
_cell.length_b   1.000
_cell.length_c   1.000
_cell.angle_alpha   90.00
_cell.angle_beta   90.00
_cell.angle_gamma   90.00
#
_symmetry.space_group_name_H-M   'P 1'
#
loop_
_entity.id
_entity.type
_entity.pdbx_description
1 polymer ?
#
loop_
_entity_poly.entity_id
_entity_poly.type
_entity_poly.pdbx_seq_one_letter_code
_entity_poly.pdbx_strand_id
1 'polypeptide(L)' 'MTSTNAAPSTIDYAWHAHVSVPGEGRAFAHGTVTVPISFCWDRVTREVAAWLRSQGSTVQLADIHLILAPRA' A
#
# COMPACT_ATOMS: atom_id res chain seq x y z
N MET A 1 -4.64 -31.52 22.48
CA MET A 1 -3.74 -30.71 21.66
C MET A 1 -4.54 -30.32 20.43
N THR A 2 -5.16 -29.14 20.44
CA THR A 2 -6.14 -28.73 19.42
C THR A 2 -5.50 -27.64 18.58
N SER A 3 -5.20 -27.96 17.32
CA SER A 3 -4.58 -27.06 16.36
C SER A 3 -5.55 -25.91 16.05
N THR A 4 -5.29 -24.73 16.61
CA THR A 4 -5.97 -23.49 16.19
C THR A 4 -5.40 -23.11 14.82
N ASN A 5 -6.11 -23.46 13.75
CA ASN A 5 -5.91 -22.83 12.45
C ASN A 5 -6.38 -21.37 12.58
N ALA A 6 -5.49 -20.50 13.06
CA ALA A 6 -5.75 -19.06 13.05
C ALA A 6 -5.85 -18.63 11.58
N ALA A 7 -7.05 -18.23 11.16
CA ALA A 7 -7.23 -17.61 9.85
C ALA A 7 -6.28 -16.40 9.72
N PRO A 8 -5.76 -16.11 8.51
CA PRO A 8 -4.90 -14.95 8.29
C PRO A 8 -5.54 -13.67 8.87
N SER A 9 -4.88 -13.07 9.85
CA SER A 9 -5.33 -11.80 10.45
C SER A 9 -4.89 -10.57 9.65
N THR A 10 -4.00 -10.77 8.67
CA THR A 10 -3.44 -9.73 7.83
C THR A 10 -3.56 -10.09 6.35
N ILE A 11 -3.41 -9.09 5.50
CA ILE A 11 -3.47 -9.19 4.05
C ILE A 11 -2.33 -8.35 3.46
N ASP A 12 -1.74 -8.86 2.38
CA ASP A 12 -0.64 -8.20 1.70
C ASP A 12 -1.14 -7.54 0.42
N TYR A 13 -0.80 -6.27 0.25
CA TYR A 13 -1.04 -5.53 -0.97
C TYR A 13 0.29 -5.14 -1.60
N ALA A 14 0.49 -5.47 -2.86
CA ALA A 14 1.45 -4.78 -3.70
C ALA A 14 0.82 -3.47 -4.17
N TRP A 15 1.63 -2.44 -4.39
CA TRP A 15 1.15 -1.18 -4.94
C TRP A 15 2.17 -0.54 -5.87
N HIS A 16 1.66 0.28 -6.78
CA HIS A 16 2.46 1.19 -7.57
C HIS A 16 1.78 2.55 -7.70
N ALA A 17 2.57 3.61 -7.86
CA ALA A 17 2.09 4.97 -7.94
C ALA A 17 2.98 5.84 -8.84
N HIS A 18 2.33 6.75 -9.58
CA HIS A 18 3.03 7.91 -10.12
C HIS A 18 3.09 9.02 -9.06
N VAL A 19 4.29 9.54 -8.81
CA VAL A 19 4.51 10.60 -7.83
C VAL A 19 5.23 11.77 -8.48
N SER A 20 5.14 12.95 -7.88
CA SER A 20 6.04 14.06 -8.22
C SER A 20 7.00 14.31 -7.07
N VAL A 21 8.29 14.36 -7.38
CA VAL A 21 9.37 14.64 -6.44
C VAL A 21 9.84 16.09 -6.66
N PRO A 22 9.83 16.94 -5.62
CA PRO A 22 10.27 18.32 -5.74
C PRO A 22 11.69 18.43 -6.32
N GLY A 23 11.86 19.23 -7.37
CA GLY A 23 13.15 19.42 -8.05
C GLY A 23 13.50 18.37 -9.10
N GLU A 24 12.82 17.22 -9.12
CA GLU A 24 13.13 16.09 -10.03
C GLU A 24 11.99 15.81 -11.04
N GLY A 25 10.76 16.19 -10.71
CA GLY A 25 9.60 15.99 -11.58
C GLY A 25 8.88 14.68 -11.30
N ARG A 26 8.37 14.02 -12.35
CA ARG A 26 7.51 12.83 -12.21
C ARG A 26 8.34 11.55 -12.09
N ALA A 27 8.04 10.74 -11.09
CA ALA A 27 8.67 9.45 -10.83
C ALA A 27 7.63 8.32 -10.70
N PHE A 28 8.13 7.08 -10.73
CA PHE A 28 7.35 5.88 -10.47
C PHE A 28 7.83 5.24 -9.17
N ALA A 29 6.90 4.95 -8.27
CA ALA A 29 7.16 4.30 -6.99
C ALA A 29 6.34 3.01 -6.89
N HIS A 30 6.88 2.00 -6.21
CA HIS A 30 6.18 0.76 -5.95
C HIS A 30 6.60 0.18 -4.60
N GLY A 31 5.79 -0.73 -4.07
CA GLY A 31 6.10 -1.39 -2.80
C GLY A 31 5.06 -2.43 -2.41
N THR A 32 5.20 -2.92 -1.19
CA THR A 32 4.27 -3.85 -0.56
C THR A 32 3.87 -3.33 0.81
N VAL A 33 2.63 -3.59 1.22
CA VAL A 33 2.14 -3.27 2.57
C VAL A 33 1.34 -4.44 3.13
N THR A 34 1.64 -4.80 4.37
CA THR A 34 0.90 -5.80 5.14
C THR A 34 0.01 -5.07 6.13
N VAL A 35 -1.31 -5.31 6.06
CA VAL A 35 -2.30 -4.65 6.93
C VAL A 35 -3.24 -5.66 7.55
N PRO A 36 -3.95 -5.32 8.64
CA PRO A 36 -5.04 -6.16 9.15
C PRO A 36 -6.11 -6.39 8.07
N ILE A 37 -6.72 -7.58 8.05
CA ILE A 37 -7.75 -7.92 7.05
C ILE A 37 -9.00 -7.01 7.13
N SER A 38 -9.19 -6.31 8.25
CA SER A 38 -10.25 -5.31 8.43
C SER A 38 -10.02 -4.00 7.68
N PHE A 39 -8.83 -3.78 7.11
CA PHE A 39 -8.53 -2.58 6.34
C PHE A 39 -9.09 -2.73 4.93
N CYS A 40 -10.04 -1.89 4.57
CA CYS A 40 -10.54 -1.82 3.20
C CYS A 40 -9.52 -1.16 2.25
N TRP A 41 -9.69 -1.41 0.96
CA TRP A 41 -8.85 -0.90 -0.13
C TRP A 41 -8.60 0.62 -0.05
N ASP A 42 -9.65 1.40 0.17
CA ASP A 42 -9.57 2.86 0.30
C ASP A 42 -8.71 3.31 1.47
N ARG A 43 -8.79 2.58 2.59
CA ARG A 43 -7.97 2.88 3.77
C ARG A 43 -6.50 2.64 3.45
N VAL A 44 -6.17 1.49 2.87
CA VAL A 44 -4.78 1.16 2.49
C VAL A 44 -4.23 2.17 1.49
N THR A 45 -5.04 2.56 0.50
CA THR A 45 -4.64 3.58 -0.50
C THR A 45 -4.30 4.92 0.16
N ARG A 46 -5.11 5.37 1.14
CA ARG A 46 -4.85 6.61 1.89
C ARG A 46 -3.58 6.53 2.74
N GLU A 47 -3.32 5.39 3.38
CA GLU A 47 -2.10 5.18 4.17
C GLU A 47 -0.85 5.19 3.29
N VAL A 48 -0.87 4.51 2.13
CA VAL A 48 0.22 4.55 1.15
C VAL A 48 0.46 5.98 0.67
N ALA A 49 -0.61 6.74 0.36
CA ALA A 49 -0.49 8.13 -0.04
C ALA A 49 0.11 9.02 1.06
N ALA A 50 -0.32 8.84 2.30
CA ALA A 50 0.21 9.58 3.46
C ALA A 50 1.69 9.26 3.67
N TRP A 51 2.08 7.99 3.55
CA TRP A 51 3.47 7.57 3.63
C TRP A 51 4.31 8.20 2.50
N LEU A 52 3.87 8.15 1.24
CA LEU A 52 4.56 8.81 0.12
C LEU A 52 4.74 10.32 0.36
N ARG A 53 3.72 11.00 0.90
CA ARG A 53 3.82 12.41 1.29
C ARG A 53 4.81 12.66 2.41
N SER A 54 4.91 11.75 3.39
CA SER A 54 5.92 11.85 4.44
C SER A 54 7.35 11.71 3.92
N GLN A 55 7.54 11.08 2.75
CA GLN A 55 8.83 11.00 2.05
C GLN A 55 9.13 12.25 1.20
N GLY A 56 8.29 13.29 1.27
CA GLY A 56 8.47 14.53 0.51
C GLY A 56 7.93 14.49 -0.92
N SER A 57 7.26 13.40 -1.33
CA SER A 57 6.63 13.29 -2.66
C SER A 57 5.18 13.79 -2.64
N THR A 58 4.69 14.31 -3.77
CA THR A 58 3.25 14.56 -3.94
C THR A 58 2.62 13.46 -4.78
N VAL A 59 1.42 13.01 -4.39
CA VAL A 59 0.69 11.92 -5.06
C VAL A 59 -0.82 12.14 -4.97
N GLN A 60 -1.54 11.83 -6.05
CA GLN A 60 -3.00 11.77 -6.07
C GLN A 60 -3.46 10.34 -5.77
N LEU A 61 -4.58 10.18 -5.06
CA LEU A 61 -5.09 8.84 -4.74
C LEU A 61 -5.42 8.02 -6.00
N ALA A 62 -5.88 8.69 -7.06
CA ALA A 62 -6.20 8.06 -8.34
C ALA A 62 -4.97 7.49 -9.07
N ASP A 63 -3.76 7.96 -8.73
CA ASP A 63 -2.50 7.46 -9.30
C ASP A 63 -1.96 6.24 -8.56
N ILE A 64 -2.60 5.82 -7.45
CA ILE A 64 -2.16 4.67 -6.64
C ILE A 64 -3.01 3.46 -7.00
N HIS A 65 -2.36 2.40 -7.45
CA HIS A 65 -2.99 1.14 -7.74
C HIS A 65 -2.51 0.09 -6.75
N LEU A 66 -3.44 -0.47 -5.98
CA LEU A 66 -3.20 -1.63 -5.14
C LEU A 66 -3.48 -2.92 -5.92
N ILE A 67 -2.82 -3.99 -5.54
CA ILE A 67 -2.99 -5.33 -6.07
C ILE A 67 -2.91 -6.29 -4.88
N LEU A 68 -3.87 -7.19 -4.76
CA LEU A 68 -3.78 -8.28 -3.78
C LEU A 68 -2.54 -9.13 -4.09
N ALA A 69 -1.58 -9.14 -3.16
CA ALA A 69 -0.37 -9.93 -3.31
C ALA A 69 -0.62 -11.33 -2.73
N PRO A 70 -0.34 -12.41 -3.47
CA PRO A 70 -0.37 -13.75 -2.90
C PRO A 70 0.69 -13.84 -1.79
N ARG A 71 0.32 -14.43 -0.65
CA ARG A 71 1.29 -14.81 0.38
C ARG A 71 2.20 -15.89 -0.18
N ALA A 72 3.51 -15.63 -0.18
CA ALA A 72 4.54 -16.61 -0.50
C ALA A 72 4.63 -17.70 0.58
#